data_AF-A0A0F9S113-F1
#
_entry.id   AF-A0A0F9S113-F1
#
_cell.length_a   1.000
_cell.length_b   1.000
_cell.length_c   1.000
_cell.angle_alpha   90.00
_cell.angle_beta   90.00
_cell.angle_gamma   90.00
#
_symmetry.space_group_name_H-M   'P 1'
#
loop_
_entity.id
_entity.type
_entity.pdbx_description
1 polymer ?
#
loop_
_entity_poly.entity_id
_entity_poly.type
_entity_poly.pdbx_seq_one_letter_code
_entity_poly.pdbx_strand_id
1 'polypeptide(L)'
;MADIRGIFKSVWRNLRATNADILLVTGKLINVKTEVALAATTDYAAEDVLSDSASAGLAWRFRNVVERDGGGGVIVNASVKWVTTALTPRITLYLYEAIPASNLDDNAANTALLAADITNYIDKIEFPALSDLGGVSESSVSPSTVGGLPIHFTLESGRDIYGIATLNDAVTGEAAGAKMTISFKVLQL
;
A
#
# COMPACT_ATOMS: atom_id res chain seq x y z
N MET A 1 52.74 29.70 -18.98
CA MET A 1 51.76 29.76 -17.86
C MET A 1 50.47 29.18 -18.40
N ALA A 2 50.01 28.02 -17.90
CA ALA A 2 48.78 27.41 -18.40
C ALA A 2 47.58 28.28 -18.01
N ASP A 3 46.68 28.55 -18.98
CA ASP A 3 45.48 29.35 -18.75
C ASP A 3 44.51 28.60 -17.80
N ILE A 4 44.58 28.97 -16.53
CA ILE A 4 43.74 28.43 -15.46
C ILE A 4 42.25 28.58 -15.79
N ARG A 5 41.83 29.61 -16.55
CA ARG A 5 40.42 29.81 -16.91
C ARG A 5 39.91 28.74 -17.88
N GLY A 6 40.77 28.28 -18.79
CA GLY A 6 40.46 27.17 -19.70
C GLY A 6 40.30 25.83 -18.96
N ILE A 7 41.13 25.60 -17.94
CA ILE A 7 41.07 24.40 -17.09
C ILE A 7 39.77 24.39 -16.28
N PHE A 8 39.39 25.50 -15.65
CA PHE A 8 38.13 25.59 -14.90
C PHE A 8 36.90 25.35 -15.77
N LYS A 9 36.84 25.93 -16.98
CA LYS A 9 35.72 25.67 -17.91
C LYS A 9 35.63 24.21 -18.34
N SER A 10 36.78 23.58 -18.60
CA SER A 10 36.83 22.17 -19.00
C SER A 10 36.40 21.24 -17.86
N VAL A 11 36.91 21.46 -16.64
CA VAL A 11 36.53 20.71 -15.44
C VAL A 11 35.04 20.85 -15.15
N TRP A 12 34.50 22.07 -15.23
CA TRP A 12 33.08 22.31 -14.94
C TRP A 12 32.13 21.73 -16.00
N ARG A 13 32.56 21.70 -17.27
CA ARG A 13 31.81 21.05 -18.36
C ARG A 13 31.83 19.53 -18.21
N ASN A 14 32.97 18.95 -17.81
CA ASN A 14 33.09 17.52 -17.57
C ASN A 14 32.30 17.08 -16.33
N LEU A 15 32.31 17.87 -15.24
CA LEU A 15 31.53 17.59 -14.03
C LEU A 15 30.02 17.60 -14.30
N ARG A 16 29.54 18.53 -15.15
CA ARG A 16 28.14 18.55 -15.59
C ARG A 16 27.76 17.36 -16.47
N ALA A 17 28.68 16.89 -17.32
CA ALA A 17 28.45 15.71 -18.15
C ALA A 17 28.47 14.42 -17.33
N THR A 18 29.37 14.30 -16.34
CA THR A 18 29.40 13.11 -15.45
C THR A 18 28.20 13.06 -14.50
N ASN A 19 27.70 14.21 -14.06
CA ASN A 19 26.47 14.28 -13.25
C ASN A 19 25.18 14.14 -14.08
N ALA A 20 25.26 14.18 -15.42
CA ALA A 20 24.13 13.85 -16.30
C ALA A 20 24.03 12.33 -16.54
N ASP A 21 25.15 11.61 -16.48
CA ASP A 21 25.23 10.14 -16.58
C ASP A 21 25.24 9.43 -15.21
N ILE A 22 25.42 10.14 -14.11
CA ILE A 22 24.86 9.71 -12.83
C ILE A 22 23.36 9.88 -12.99
N LEU A 23 22.72 8.84 -13.50
CA LEU A 23 21.30 8.60 -13.30
C LEU A 23 21.13 8.45 -11.78
N LEU A 24 21.02 9.58 -11.07
CA LEU A 24 20.37 9.60 -9.78
C LEU A 24 18.94 9.16 -10.08
N VAL A 25 18.71 7.84 -10.06
CA VAL A 25 17.40 7.26 -9.77
C VAL A 25 17.11 7.62 -8.32
N THR A 26 16.99 8.91 -8.02
CA THR A 26 16.39 9.39 -6.79
C THR A 26 14.92 9.23 -7.01
N GLY A 27 14.45 8.02 -6.79
CA GLY A 27 13.02 7.75 -6.80
C GLY A 27 12.31 8.73 -5.89
N LYS A 28 11.14 9.18 -6.30
CA LYS A 28 10.34 10.10 -5.50
C LYS A 28 9.62 9.31 -4.41
N LEU A 29 9.90 9.60 -3.15
CA LEU A 29 9.15 9.02 -2.04
C LEU A 29 7.81 9.75 -1.88
N ILE A 30 6.71 9.03 -2.08
CA ILE A 30 5.35 9.53 -1.87
C ILE A 30 4.65 8.76 -0.76
N ASN A 31 3.63 9.38 -0.17
CA ASN A 31 2.71 8.71 0.76
C ASN A 31 1.36 8.55 0.09
N VAL A 32 0.92 7.31 -0.09
CA VAL A 32 -0.40 6.97 -0.60
C VAL A 32 -1.26 6.49 0.55
N LYS A 33 -2.54 6.88 0.56
CA LYS A 33 -3.48 6.47 1.58
C LYS A 33 -4.87 6.32 0.99
N THR A 34 -5.66 5.47 1.61
CA THR A 34 -7.09 5.38 1.38
C THR A 34 -7.81 5.21 2.72
N GLU A 35 -9.01 5.77 2.82
CA GLU A 35 -9.87 5.69 4.00
C GLU A 35 -11.19 5.07 3.56
N VAL A 36 -11.66 4.09 4.33
CA VAL A 36 -12.94 3.42 4.14
C VAL A 36 -13.72 3.50 5.44
N ALA A 37 -15.01 3.79 5.34
CA ALA A 37 -15.94 3.62 6.46
C ALA A 37 -16.52 2.20 6.36
N LEU A 38 -16.19 1.35 7.33
CA LEU A 38 -16.57 -0.07 7.29
C LEU A 38 -18.08 -0.23 7.48
N ALA A 39 -18.69 -1.13 6.72
CA ALA A 39 -20.14 -1.28 6.68
C ALA A 39 -20.72 -2.21 7.76
N ALA A 40 -19.88 -2.98 8.44
CA ALA A 40 -20.30 -4.09 9.27
C ALA A 40 -21.19 -3.61 10.41
N THR A 41 -22.34 -4.24 10.52
CA THR A 41 -23.31 -4.03 11.60
C THR A 41 -23.30 -5.18 12.62
N THR A 42 -22.46 -6.19 12.37
CA THR A 42 -22.30 -7.40 13.17
C THR A 42 -20.82 -7.71 13.32
N ASP A 43 -20.50 -8.62 14.25
CA ASP A 43 -19.15 -9.12 14.47
C ASP A 43 -18.52 -9.67 13.18
N TYR A 44 -17.21 -9.48 13.06
CA TYR A 44 -16.40 -10.08 12.00
C TYR A 44 -15.87 -11.45 12.43
N ALA A 45 -15.99 -12.43 11.54
CA ALA A 45 -15.24 -13.67 11.64
C ALA A 45 -13.77 -13.45 11.23
N ALA A 46 -12.92 -14.42 11.57
CA ALA A 46 -11.58 -14.47 11.01
C ALA A 46 -11.68 -14.65 9.48
N GLU A 47 -10.78 -14.00 8.75
CA GLU A 47 -10.71 -14.02 7.28
C GLU A 47 -11.87 -13.29 6.59
N ASP A 48 -12.65 -12.48 7.29
CA ASP A 48 -13.64 -11.62 6.63
C ASP A 48 -13.01 -10.41 5.96
N VAL A 49 -13.63 -9.98 4.87
CA VAL A 49 -13.27 -8.78 4.10
C VAL A 49 -13.76 -7.53 4.82
N LEU A 50 -12.88 -6.51 4.84
CA LEU A 50 -13.13 -5.17 5.37
C LEU A 50 -13.42 -4.22 4.20
N SER A 51 -14.65 -3.70 4.10
CA SER A 51 -15.11 -2.93 2.94
C SER A 51 -16.21 -1.91 3.28
N ASP A 52 -16.60 -1.09 2.30
CA ASP A 52 -17.56 0.01 2.44
C ASP A 52 -19.03 -0.40 2.29
N SER A 53 -19.30 -1.66 1.94
CA SER A 53 -20.66 -2.16 1.73
C SER A 53 -20.73 -3.67 1.93
N ALA A 54 -21.81 -4.13 2.56
CA ALA A 54 -22.07 -5.55 2.82
C ALA A 54 -22.62 -6.33 1.61
N SER A 55 -22.90 -5.68 0.49
CA SER A 55 -23.50 -6.35 -0.70
C SER A 55 -23.13 -5.74 -2.06
N ALA A 56 -22.24 -4.74 -2.05
CA ALA A 56 -21.74 -4.06 -3.24
C ALA A 56 -20.40 -3.39 -2.91
N GLY A 57 -19.54 -4.12 -2.20
CA GLY A 57 -18.28 -3.59 -1.70
C GLY A 57 -17.31 -3.24 -2.82
N LEU A 58 -16.46 -2.26 -2.55
CA LEU A 58 -15.45 -1.79 -3.49
C LEU A 58 -14.04 -2.19 -3.02
N ALA A 59 -13.17 -2.52 -3.97
CA ALA A 59 -11.77 -2.74 -3.68
C ALA A 59 -11.12 -1.45 -3.13
N TRP A 60 -10.21 -1.62 -2.17
CA TRP A 60 -9.42 -0.54 -1.61
C TRP A 60 -8.56 0.09 -2.70
N ARG A 61 -8.87 1.32 -3.11
CA ARG A 61 -8.16 1.97 -4.22
C ARG A 61 -7.13 2.99 -3.72
N PHE A 62 -5.87 2.69 -3.97
CA PHE A 62 -4.72 3.56 -3.74
C PHE A 62 -4.38 4.28 -5.04
N ARG A 63 -4.63 5.59 -5.08
CA ARG A 63 -4.56 6.37 -6.33
C ARG A 63 -3.17 6.97 -6.56
N ASN A 64 -2.77 7.04 -7.83
CA ASN A 64 -1.53 7.68 -8.28
C ASN A 64 -0.28 7.18 -7.55
N VAL A 65 -0.19 5.86 -7.37
CA VAL A 65 0.94 5.17 -6.73
C VAL A 65 2.20 5.31 -7.57
N VAL A 66 2.07 5.46 -8.89
CA VAL A 66 3.18 5.75 -9.83
C VAL A 66 2.96 7.07 -10.57
N GLU A 67 4.06 7.67 -11.04
CA GLU A 67 4.04 9.00 -11.68
C GLU A 67 3.40 8.97 -13.07
N ARG A 68 3.62 7.89 -13.82
CA ARG A 68 3.11 7.68 -15.18
C ARG A 68 2.40 6.34 -15.28
N ASP A 69 1.51 6.22 -16.26
CA ASP A 69 0.82 4.97 -16.57
C ASP A 69 1.82 3.86 -16.87
N GLY A 70 1.59 2.67 -16.29
CA GLY A 70 2.50 1.53 -16.41
C GLY A 70 3.85 1.71 -15.70
N GLY A 71 3.92 2.63 -14.73
CA GLY A 71 5.10 2.86 -13.92
C GLY A 71 5.36 1.75 -12.91
N GLY A 72 6.52 1.81 -12.25
CA GLY A 72 6.90 0.91 -11.18
C GLY A 72 7.36 1.64 -9.92
N GLY A 73 7.51 0.89 -8.84
CA GLY A 73 7.93 1.45 -7.58
C GLY A 73 8.23 0.40 -6.53
N VAL A 74 8.57 0.89 -5.35
CA VAL A 74 8.85 0.04 -4.19
C VAL A 74 8.05 0.54 -3.00
N ILE A 75 7.18 -0.32 -2.46
CA ILE A 75 6.50 -0.06 -1.20
C ILE A 75 7.49 -0.33 -0.07
N VAL A 76 7.80 0.68 0.75
CA VAL A 76 8.86 0.59 1.77
C VAL A 76 8.32 0.63 3.19
N ASN A 77 7.16 1.22 3.43
CA ASN A 77 6.51 1.22 4.74
C ASN A 77 5.00 1.17 4.54
N ALA A 78 4.27 0.54 5.47
CA ALA A 78 2.82 0.55 5.49
C ALA A 78 2.32 0.77 6.92
N SER A 79 1.15 1.38 7.06
CA SER A 79 0.45 1.52 8.34
C SER A 79 -1.05 1.42 8.16
N VAL A 80 -1.70 0.89 9.18
CA VAL A 80 -3.15 0.80 9.30
C VAL A 80 -3.57 1.52 10.58
N LYS A 81 -4.66 2.27 10.49
CA LYS A 81 -5.29 2.98 11.60
C LYS A 81 -6.78 2.74 11.53
N TRP A 82 -7.35 2.18 12.59
CA TRP A 82 -8.76 1.94 12.72
C TRP A 82 -9.31 2.83 13.83
N VAL A 83 -10.19 3.76 13.47
CA VAL A 83 -10.78 4.77 14.37
C VAL A 83 -11.91 4.13 15.17
N THR A 84 -11.51 3.23 16.05
CA THR A 84 -12.31 2.66 17.13
C THR A 84 -11.36 2.12 18.20
N THR A 85 -11.87 1.81 19.38
CA THR A 85 -11.08 1.38 20.55
C THR A 85 -11.12 -0.14 20.69
N ALA A 86 -10.21 -0.67 21.50
CA ALA A 86 -10.15 -2.07 21.91
C ALA A 86 -10.00 -3.08 20.76
N LEU A 87 -9.44 -2.67 19.61
CA LEU A 87 -9.13 -3.59 18.51
C LEU A 87 -7.67 -3.99 18.55
N THR A 88 -7.44 -5.31 18.59
CA THR A 88 -6.11 -5.90 18.44
C THR A 88 -6.01 -6.98 17.34
N PRO A 89 -6.84 -6.99 16.27
CA PRO A 89 -6.71 -8.01 15.24
C PRO A 89 -5.44 -7.82 14.42
N ARG A 90 -4.97 -8.89 13.79
CA ARG A 90 -4.05 -8.81 12.66
C ARG A 90 -4.84 -8.59 11.38
N ILE A 91 -4.24 -7.86 10.43
CA ILE A 91 -4.88 -7.50 9.16
C ILE A 91 -3.95 -7.90 8.02
N THR A 92 -4.51 -8.46 6.96
CA THR A 92 -3.79 -8.70 5.71
C THR A 92 -4.37 -7.80 4.62
N LEU A 93 -3.50 -7.14 3.87
CA LEU A 93 -3.87 -6.38 2.68
C LEU A 93 -3.29 -7.07 1.45
N TYR A 94 -4.14 -7.67 0.63
CA TYR A 94 -3.76 -8.18 -0.68
C TYR A 94 -3.74 -7.02 -1.68
N LEU A 95 -2.72 -6.96 -2.54
CA LEU A 95 -2.51 -5.89 -3.50
C LEU A 95 -2.62 -6.41 -4.93
N TYR A 96 -3.29 -5.64 -5.77
CA TYR A 96 -3.56 -5.96 -7.16
C TYR A 96 -3.36 -4.74 -8.06
N GLU A 97 -2.99 -4.96 -9.30
CA GLU A 97 -2.93 -3.91 -10.32
C GLU A 97 -4.31 -3.51 -10.85
N ALA A 98 -5.25 -4.46 -10.91
CA ALA A 98 -6.62 -4.26 -11.37
C ALA A 98 -7.61 -4.58 -10.23
N ILE A 99 -8.88 -4.17 -10.41
CA ILE A 99 -9.94 -4.54 -9.47
C ILE A 99 -10.04 -6.07 -9.44
N PRO A 100 -9.81 -6.73 -8.29
CA PRO A 100 -9.89 -8.18 -8.20
C PRO A 100 -11.35 -8.67 -8.29
N ALA A 101 -11.52 -9.89 -8.81
CA ALA A 101 -12.79 -10.62 -8.87
C ALA A 101 -13.08 -11.41 -7.58
N SER A 102 -12.12 -11.50 -6.66
CA SER A 102 -12.32 -11.97 -5.29
C SER A 102 -13.41 -11.17 -4.56
N ASN A 103 -13.94 -11.70 -3.48
CA ASN A 103 -15.03 -11.10 -2.72
C ASN A 103 -14.62 -9.72 -2.18
N LEU A 104 -15.48 -8.73 -2.39
CA LEU A 104 -15.27 -7.34 -1.97
C LEU A 104 -16.28 -6.90 -0.92
N ASP A 105 -17.29 -7.71 -0.62
CA ASP A 105 -18.35 -7.36 0.31
C ASP A 105 -17.84 -7.41 1.75
N ASP A 106 -18.18 -6.38 2.51
CA ASP A 106 -17.82 -6.26 3.90
C ASP A 106 -18.48 -7.33 4.75
N ASN A 107 -17.76 -7.83 5.74
CA ASN A 107 -18.19 -8.89 6.64
C ASN A 107 -18.60 -10.20 5.92
N ALA A 108 -17.98 -10.45 4.78
CA ALA A 108 -18.12 -11.69 4.04
C ALA A 108 -16.76 -12.38 3.92
N ALA A 109 -16.79 -13.70 3.82
CA ALA A 109 -15.58 -14.52 3.77
C ALA A 109 -14.68 -14.11 2.60
N ASN A 110 -13.39 -13.93 2.88
CA ASN A 110 -12.39 -13.67 1.88
C ASN A 110 -12.26 -14.84 0.90
N THR A 111 -12.15 -14.52 -0.39
CA THR A 111 -11.89 -15.51 -1.45
C THR A 111 -10.57 -15.27 -2.18
N ALA A 112 -9.79 -14.27 -1.77
CA ALA A 112 -8.43 -14.06 -2.27
C ALA A 112 -7.49 -15.15 -1.74
N LEU A 113 -6.63 -15.77 -2.56
CA LEU A 113 -6.36 -15.51 -3.97
C LEU A 113 -7.23 -16.37 -4.90
N LEU A 114 -8.13 -15.72 -5.63
CA LEU A 114 -8.91 -16.37 -6.68
C LEU A 114 -8.06 -16.58 -7.94
N ALA A 115 -8.28 -17.68 -8.66
CA ALA A 115 -7.52 -18.00 -9.88
C ALA A 115 -7.60 -16.90 -10.96
N ALA A 116 -8.71 -16.18 -11.03
CA ALA A 116 -8.90 -15.07 -11.97
C ALA A 116 -8.02 -13.84 -11.66
N ASP A 117 -7.55 -13.70 -10.41
CA ASP A 117 -6.81 -12.53 -9.96
C ASP A 117 -5.30 -12.72 -10.00
N ILE A 118 -4.82 -13.95 -10.25
CA ILE A 118 -3.40 -14.32 -10.20
C ILE A 118 -2.55 -13.41 -11.10
N THR A 119 -3.03 -13.11 -12.31
CA THR A 119 -2.28 -12.28 -13.28
C THR A 119 -2.09 -10.85 -12.80
N ASN A 120 -3.03 -10.33 -12.00
CA ASN A 120 -3.02 -8.95 -11.51
C ASN A 120 -2.49 -8.85 -10.08
N TYR A 121 -2.15 -9.97 -9.44
CA TYR A 121 -1.68 -9.98 -8.06
C TYR A 121 -0.25 -9.44 -7.96
N ILE A 122 -0.06 -8.46 -7.08
CA ILE A 122 1.24 -7.85 -6.83
C ILE A 122 1.91 -8.58 -5.67
N ASP A 123 1.36 -8.44 -4.46
CA ASP A 123 1.81 -9.12 -3.26
C ASP A 123 0.79 -8.86 -2.12
N LYS A 124 1.11 -9.25 -0.88
CA LYS A 124 0.34 -8.92 0.32
C LYS A 124 1.19 -8.21 1.37
N ILE A 125 0.53 -7.40 2.19
CA ILE A 125 1.11 -6.79 3.38
C ILE A 125 0.39 -7.36 4.60
N GLU A 126 1.14 -8.00 5.48
CA GLU A 126 0.63 -8.55 6.73
C GLU A 126 0.97 -7.60 7.88
N PHE A 127 -0.05 -6.94 8.42
CA PHE A 127 0.07 -6.07 9.58
C PHE A 127 0.09 -6.93 10.86
N PRO A 128 1.05 -6.71 11.78
CA PRO A 128 0.98 -7.32 13.10
C PRO A 128 -0.26 -6.82 13.86
N ALA A 129 -0.57 -7.49 14.96
CA ALA A 129 -1.73 -7.18 15.79
C ALA A 129 -1.79 -5.68 16.12
N LEU A 130 -2.98 -5.08 15.98
CA LEU A 130 -3.16 -3.66 16.29
C LEU A 130 -2.85 -3.39 17.77
N SER A 131 -2.27 -2.22 18.03
CA SER A 131 -2.15 -1.63 19.35
C SER A 131 -3.27 -0.62 19.55
N ASP A 132 -4.11 -0.81 20.56
CA ASP A 132 -5.14 0.16 20.94
C ASP A 132 -4.52 1.35 21.69
N LEU A 133 -4.88 2.56 21.27
CA LEU A 133 -4.48 3.82 21.89
C LEU A 133 -5.64 4.51 22.64
N GLY A 134 -6.75 3.80 22.88
CA GLY A 134 -7.92 4.30 23.62
C GLY A 134 -8.93 5.06 22.75
N GLY A 135 -8.98 4.77 21.46
CA GLY A 135 -9.88 5.42 20.50
C GLY A 135 -9.47 5.26 19.05
N VAL A 136 -8.19 4.96 18.82
CA VAL A 136 -7.66 4.51 17.54
C VAL A 136 -6.78 3.31 17.82
N SER A 137 -6.97 2.25 17.04
CA SER A 137 -6.08 1.09 17.03
C SER A 137 -5.17 1.17 15.82
N GLU A 138 -3.86 0.97 16.00
CA GLU A 138 -2.90 1.12 14.91
C GLU A 138 -1.88 -0.01 14.81
N SER A 139 -1.35 -0.20 13.60
CA SER A 139 -0.23 -1.09 13.34
C SER A 139 0.58 -0.59 12.16
N SER A 140 1.85 -0.96 12.11
CA SER A 140 2.75 -0.59 11.02
C SER A 140 3.69 -1.72 10.66
N VAL A 141 4.07 -1.73 9.39
CA VAL A 141 5.04 -2.66 8.82
C VAL A 141 6.20 -1.84 8.27
N SER A 142 7.41 -2.22 8.66
CA SER A 142 8.66 -1.60 8.23
C SER A 142 9.48 -2.59 7.40
N PRO A 143 10.53 -2.14 6.68
CA PRO A 143 11.38 -3.02 5.91
C PRO A 143 11.98 -4.15 6.77
N SER A 144 11.97 -5.37 6.24
CA SER A 144 12.48 -6.58 6.90
C SER A 144 13.21 -7.46 5.88
N THR A 145 14.25 -8.16 6.35
CA THR A 145 15.02 -9.11 5.52
C THR A 145 14.43 -10.51 5.52
N VAL A 146 13.36 -10.76 6.30
CA VAL A 146 12.77 -12.10 6.52
C VAL A 146 11.35 -12.20 5.91
N GLY A 147 10.91 -11.17 5.17
CA GLY A 147 9.62 -11.11 4.50
C GLY A 147 8.82 -9.86 4.87
N GLY A 148 7.86 -9.49 4.02
CA GLY A 148 7.09 -8.26 4.11
C GLY A 148 7.62 -7.18 3.17
N LEU A 149 7.95 -6.01 3.72
CA LEU A 149 8.49 -4.89 2.93
C LEU A 149 10.02 -4.99 2.80
N PRO A 150 10.63 -4.53 1.70
CA PRO A 150 10.03 -3.82 0.58
C PRO A 150 9.31 -4.73 -0.43
N ILE A 151 8.17 -4.27 -0.96
CA ILE A 151 7.48 -4.91 -2.10
C ILE A 151 7.82 -4.13 -3.36
N HIS A 152 8.44 -4.81 -4.33
CA HIS A 152 8.71 -4.27 -5.64
C HIS A 152 7.52 -4.56 -6.56
N PHE A 153 7.07 -3.56 -7.30
CA PHE A 153 5.97 -3.73 -8.25
C PHE A 153 6.20 -2.92 -9.52
N THR A 154 5.57 -3.39 -10.60
CA THR A 154 5.44 -2.70 -11.88
C THR A 154 4.01 -2.89 -12.32
N LEU A 155 3.35 -1.81 -12.75
CA LEU A 155 2.03 -1.89 -13.35
C LEU A 155 2.17 -2.09 -14.85
N GLU A 156 1.37 -2.97 -15.46
CA GLU A 156 1.19 -3.07 -16.91
C GLU A 156 0.48 -1.82 -17.48
N SER A 157 -0.47 -1.26 -16.72
CA SER A 157 -1.26 -0.09 -17.13
C SER A 157 -1.78 0.72 -15.95
N GLY A 158 -2.14 1.98 -16.20
CA GLY A 158 -2.68 2.86 -15.17
C GLY A 158 -1.68 3.21 -14.07
N ARG A 159 -2.18 3.79 -12.97
CA ARG A 159 -1.35 4.40 -11.92
C ARG A 159 -1.74 4.01 -10.51
N ASP A 160 -2.73 3.14 -10.38
CA ASP A 160 -3.39 2.84 -9.12
C ASP A 160 -3.07 1.42 -8.70
N ILE A 161 -3.12 1.17 -7.40
CA ILE A 161 -3.11 -0.18 -6.83
C ILE A 161 -4.47 -0.39 -6.16
N TYR A 162 -5.05 -1.56 -6.37
CA TYR A 162 -6.25 -2.02 -5.71
C TYR A 162 -5.87 -2.98 -4.59
N GLY A 163 -6.76 -3.16 -3.62
CA GLY A 163 -6.53 -4.14 -2.57
C GLY A 163 -7.78 -4.66 -1.91
N ILE A 164 -7.58 -5.76 -1.20
CA ILE A 164 -8.58 -6.39 -0.33
C ILE A 164 -7.96 -6.43 1.05
N ALA A 165 -8.58 -5.71 1.98
CA ALA A 165 -8.20 -5.78 3.39
C ALA A 165 -9.03 -6.89 4.05
N THR A 166 -8.38 -7.77 4.80
CA THR A 166 -9.02 -8.87 5.50
C THR A 166 -8.55 -8.93 6.94
N LEU A 167 -9.41 -9.42 7.81
CA LEU A 167 -9.03 -9.76 9.18
C LEU A 167 -8.36 -11.13 9.21
N ASN A 168 -7.38 -11.31 10.09
CA ASN A 168 -6.81 -12.64 10.36
C ASN A 168 -7.36 -13.24 11.66
N ASP A 169 -8.06 -12.43 12.45
CA ASP A 169 -8.62 -12.78 13.74
C ASP A 169 -10.08 -12.30 13.78
N ALA A 170 -10.95 -13.03 14.48
CA ALA A 170 -12.32 -12.59 14.69
C ALA A 170 -12.35 -11.32 15.56
N VAL A 171 -13.32 -10.44 15.30
CA VAL A 171 -13.51 -9.19 16.04
C VAL A 171 -14.98 -9.11 16.44
N THR A 172 -15.24 -8.60 17.65
CA THR A 172 -16.58 -8.49 18.20
C THR A 172 -16.85 -7.09 18.71
N GLY A 173 -18.09 -6.64 18.60
CA GLY A 173 -18.53 -5.35 19.14
C GLY A 173 -18.44 -4.21 18.13
N GLU A 174 -18.53 -4.52 16.84
CA GLU A 174 -18.30 -3.56 15.78
C GLU A 174 -19.49 -2.65 15.55
N ALA A 175 -19.19 -1.39 15.25
CA ALA A 175 -20.17 -0.39 14.87
C ALA A 175 -19.92 0.03 13.43
N ALA A 176 -20.99 -0.03 12.61
CA ALA A 176 -20.95 0.46 11.25
C ALA A 176 -20.51 1.93 11.19
N GLY A 177 -19.75 2.27 10.16
CA GLY A 177 -19.21 3.61 9.95
C GLY A 177 -17.87 3.87 10.66
N ALA A 178 -17.32 2.89 11.39
CA ALA A 178 -15.96 2.97 11.90
C ALA A 178 -14.98 3.14 10.74
N LYS A 179 -14.11 4.15 10.83
CA LYS A 179 -13.20 4.50 9.75
C LYS A 179 -11.90 3.73 9.87
N MET A 180 -11.47 3.10 8.79
CA MET A 180 -10.14 2.52 8.69
C MET A 180 -9.36 3.22 7.59
N THR A 181 -8.15 3.64 7.91
CA THR A 181 -7.18 4.23 6.97
C THR A 181 -6.01 3.29 6.83
N ILE A 182 -5.70 2.91 5.59
CA ILE A 182 -4.45 2.24 5.26
C ILE A 182 -3.60 3.20 4.45
N SER A 183 -2.32 3.27 4.77
CA SER A 183 -1.36 4.09 4.05
C SER A 183 -0.04 3.38 3.85
N PHE A 184 0.63 3.69 2.75
CA PHE A 184 1.96 3.19 2.49
C PHE A 184 2.83 4.22 1.78
N LYS A 185 4.14 4.13 2.06
CA LYS A 185 5.16 4.95 1.42
C LYS A 185 5.72 4.21 0.22
N VAL A 186 5.72 4.88 -0.93
CA VAL A 186 6.21 4.32 -2.19
C VAL A 186 7.37 5.14 -2.70
N LEU A 187 8.48 4.48 -2.97
CA LEU A 187 9.57 5.02 -3.76
C LEU A 187 9.24 4.78 -5.23
N GLN A 188 8.81 5.82 -5.94
CA GLN A 188 8.49 5.76 -7.37
C GLN A 188 9.78 5.69 -8.19
N LEU A 189 9.82 4.85 -9.23
CA LEU A 189 11.00 4.63 -10.09
C LEU A 189 10.82 5.21 -11.50
#